data_AF-A0A0Q1DZ41-F1
#
_entry.id   AF-A0A0Q1DZ41-F1
#
_cell.length_a   1.000
_cell.length_b   1.000
_cell.length_c   1.000
_cell.angle_alpha   90.00
_cell.angle_beta   90.00
_cell.angle_gamma   90.00
#
_symmetry.space_group_name_H-M   'P 1'
#
loop_
_entity.id
_entity.type
_entity.pdbx_description
1 polymer ?
#
loop_
_entity_poly.entity_id
_entity_poly.type
_entity_poly.pdbx_seq_one_letter_code
_entity_poly.pdbx_strand_id
1 'polypeptide(L)'
;MKQQEFLVEKVFYDLENRNEGLEEDKNYFSENDFASILLRAEHYGIGIFNMEAYHDGKLFGTDNHEVYRKKATHPQWYKSAFGKFKRAQKDMLYRADFKVSQKLLDRQD
;
A
#
# COMPACT_ATOMS: atom_id res chain seq x y z
N MET A 1 8.27 -0.64 19.08
CA MET A 1 8.33 -1.10 17.66
C MET A 1 8.32 0.08 16.71
N LYS A 2 9.15 0.07 15.67
CA LYS A 2 9.14 1.11 14.61
C LYS A 2 8.03 0.83 13.59
N GLN A 3 7.60 1.87 12.87
CA GLN A 3 6.58 1.74 11.81
C GLN A 3 6.94 0.65 10.79
N GLN A 4 8.18 0.63 10.31
CA GLN A 4 8.63 -0.33 9.30
C GLN A 4 8.54 -1.78 9.80
N GLU A 5 8.95 -2.01 11.05
CA GLU A 5 8.85 -3.34 11.69
C GLU A 5 7.39 -3.79 11.79
N PHE A 6 6.48 -2.91 12.21
CA PHE A 6 5.05 -3.23 12.27
C PHE A 6 4.48 -3.58 10.90
N LEU A 7 4.85 -2.83 9.87
CA LEU A 7 4.39 -3.12 8.51
C LEU A 7 4.92 -4.47 8.04
N VAL A 8 6.21 -4.77 8.24
CA VAL A 8 6.78 -6.07 7.85
C VAL A 8 6.11 -7.23 8.60
N GLU A 9 5.92 -7.10 9.91
CA GLU A 9 5.38 -8.18 10.75
C GLU A 9 3.87 -8.37 10.61
N LYS A 10 3.09 -7.29 10.43
CA LYS A 10 1.61 -7.35 10.46
C LYS A 10 0.94 -7.14 9.11
N VAL A 11 1.61 -6.49 8.17
CA VAL A 11 1.02 -6.09 6.88
C VAL A 11 1.69 -6.78 5.70
N PHE A 12 3.01 -6.91 5.70
CA PHE A 12 3.80 -7.53 4.64
C PHE A 12 4.23 -8.97 4.95
N TYR A 13 3.75 -9.54 6.06
CA TYR A 13 4.04 -10.93 6.39
C TYR A 13 3.57 -11.84 5.25
N ASP A 14 4.41 -12.79 4.87
CA ASP A 14 4.11 -13.76 3.80
C ASP A 14 3.93 -13.14 2.41
N LEU A 15 4.42 -11.91 2.19
CA LEU A 15 4.38 -11.25 0.88
C LEU A 15 5.78 -11.16 0.27
N GLU A 16 5.85 -11.39 -1.03
CA GLU A 16 7.09 -11.30 -1.79
C GLU A 16 7.32 -9.88 -2.28
N ASN A 17 8.47 -9.29 -1.94
CA ASN A 17 8.86 -7.98 -2.48
C ASN A 17 9.39 -8.15 -3.90
N ARG A 18 8.66 -7.61 -4.88
CA ARG A 18 8.97 -7.64 -6.31
C ARG A 18 9.79 -6.43 -6.74
N ASN A 19 10.86 -6.11 -6.01
CA ASN A 19 11.74 -4.98 -6.30
C ASN A 19 12.75 -5.26 -7.44
N GLU A 20 12.39 -6.09 -8.42
CA GLU A 20 13.29 -6.53 -9.50
C GLU A 20 13.65 -5.37 -10.45
N GLY A 21 14.66 -4.58 -10.07
CA GLY A 21 15.19 -3.47 -10.88
C GLY A 21 14.55 -2.10 -10.64
N LEU A 22 13.77 -1.94 -9.57
CA LEU A 22 13.25 -0.64 -9.12
C LEU A 22 14.12 -0.10 -7.96
N GLU A 23 13.70 1.00 -7.33
CA GLU A 23 14.44 1.63 -6.23
C GLU A 23 14.63 0.67 -5.04
N GLU A 24 15.88 0.36 -4.67
CA GLU A 24 16.27 -0.63 -3.64
C GLU A 24 15.60 -0.40 -2.27
N ASP A 25 15.25 0.85 -1.94
CA ASP A 25 14.64 1.21 -0.65
C ASP A 25 13.10 1.11 -0.61
N LYS A 26 12.46 0.66 -1.69
CA LYS A 26 10.99 0.64 -1.82
C LYS A 26 10.46 -0.77 -2.01
N ASN A 27 9.33 -1.05 -1.36
CA ASN A 27 8.65 -2.33 -1.48
C ASN A 27 7.58 -2.25 -2.58
N TYR A 28 7.69 -3.15 -3.55
CA TYR A 28 6.75 -3.30 -4.66
C TYR A 28 6.05 -4.64 -4.55
N PHE A 29 4.73 -4.64 -4.72
CA PHE A 29 3.92 -5.83 -4.54
C PHE A 29 3.06 -6.09 -5.77
N SER A 30 2.81 -7.37 -6.04
CA SER A 30 1.87 -7.77 -7.10
C SER A 30 0.45 -7.32 -6.78
N GLU A 31 -0.45 -7.34 -7.77
CA GLU A 31 -1.88 -7.06 -7.56
C GLU A 31 -2.50 -7.86 -6.39
N ASN A 32 -2.18 -9.14 -6.29
CA ASN A 32 -2.78 -10.04 -5.29
C ASN A 32 -2.21 -9.76 -3.89
N ASP A 33 -0.90 -9.55 -3.81
CA ASP A 33 -0.23 -9.24 -2.55
C ASP A 33 -0.67 -7.87 -2.04
N PHE A 34 -0.74 -6.88 -2.94
CA PHE A 34 -1.19 -5.54 -2.62
C PHE A 34 -2.65 -5.50 -2.18
N ALA A 35 -3.54 -6.30 -2.80
CA ALA A 35 -4.91 -6.43 -2.32
C ALA A 35 -4.97 -6.94 -0.87
N SER A 36 -4.11 -7.91 -0.52
CA SER A 36 -3.98 -8.41 0.86
C SER A 36 -3.47 -7.33 1.82
N ILE A 37 -2.50 -6.51 1.37
CA ILE A 37 -2.00 -5.35 2.12
C ILE A 37 -3.12 -4.35 2.42
N LEU A 38 -3.95 -4.03 1.43
CA LEU A 38 -5.07 -3.08 1.62
C LEU A 38 -6.08 -3.60 2.64
N LEU A 39 -6.40 -4.91 2.62
CA LEU A 39 -7.28 -5.53 3.61
C LEU A 39 -6.68 -5.48 5.02
N ARG A 40 -5.37 -5.74 5.16
CA ARG A 40 -4.67 -5.65 6.45
C ARG A 40 -4.61 -4.20 6.94
N ALA A 41 -4.33 -3.26 6.05
CA ALA A 41 -4.34 -1.83 6.36
C ALA A 41 -5.73 -1.35 6.81
N GLU A 42 -6.80 -1.84 6.19
CA GLU A 42 -8.17 -1.60 6.64
C GLU A 42 -8.43 -2.13 8.05
N HIS A 43 -8.02 -3.37 8.31
CA HIS A 43 -8.22 -4.05 9.60
C HIS A 43 -7.53 -3.30 10.75
N TYR A 44 -6.29 -2.89 10.54
CA TYR A 44 -5.52 -2.14 11.56
C TYR A 44 -5.82 -0.63 11.56
N GLY A 45 -6.55 -0.11 10.57
CA GLY A 45 -6.79 1.33 10.42
C GLY A 45 -5.53 2.12 10.06
N ILE A 46 -4.64 1.53 9.26
CA ILE A 46 -3.40 2.16 8.80
C ILE A 46 -3.74 3.23 7.76
N GLY A 47 -3.11 4.40 7.89
CA GLY A 47 -3.28 5.47 6.91
C GLY A 47 -2.45 5.17 5.67
N ILE A 48 -3.07 5.23 4.49
CA ILE A 48 -2.36 5.24 3.23
C ILE A 48 -2.42 6.67 2.68
N PHE A 49 -1.30 7.22 2.24
CA PHE A 49 -1.22 8.61 1.76
C PHE A 49 -1.23 8.68 0.24
N ASN A 50 -0.27 7.97 -0.37
CA ASN A 50 -0.15 7.84 -1.81
C ASN A 50 -0.23 6.37 -2.20
N MET A 51 -0.75 6.12 -3.40
CA MET A 51 -0.74 4.84 -4.09
C MET A 51 -0.17 5.05 -5.47
N GLU A 52 0.88 4.31 -5.79
CA GLU A 52 1.56 4.36 -7.07
C GLU A 52 1.42 2.99 -7.75
N ALA A 53 1.05 3.00 -9.02
CA ALA A 53 1.00 1.83 -9.86
C ALA A 53 2.12 1.89 -10.89
N TYR A 54 2.84 0.79 -11.06
CA TYR A 54 3.94 0.62 -11.99
C TYR A 54 3.63 -0.51 -12.96
N HIS A 55 3.93 -0.29 -14.23
CA HIS A 55 3.81 -1.30 -15.26
C HIS A 55 5.14 -1.38 -16.01
N ASP A 56 5.71 -2.59 -16.13
CA ASP A 56 6.99 -2.84 -16.80
C ASP A 56 8.11 -1.89 -16.30
N GLY A 57 8.20 -1.73 -14.97
CA GLY A 57 9.19 -0.87 -14.30
C GLY A 57 8.94 0.64 -14.44
N LYS A 58 7.86 1.08 -15.09
CA LYS A 58 7.53 2.51 -15.28
C LYS A 58 6.31 2.92 -14.48
N LEU A 59 6.34 4.13 -13.91
CA LEU A 59 5.19 4.70 -13.21
C LEU A 59 4.01 4.84 -14.18
N PHE A 60 2.97 4.06 -13.97
CA PHE A 60 1.71 4.12 -14.71
C PHE A 60 0.83 5.27 -14.21
N GLY A 61 0.80 5.47 -12.89
CA GLY A 61 0.10 6.60 -12.29
C GLY A 61 0.13 6.60 -10.78
N THR A 62 -0.25 7.74 -10.21
CA THR A 62 -0.31 7.97 -8.77
C THR A 62 -1.66 8.54 -8.40
N ASP A 63 -2.27 7.99 -7.35
CA ASP A 63 -3.50 8.51 -6.73
C ASP A 63 -3.24 8.70 -5.22
N ASN A 64 -3.91 9.66 -4.61
CA ASN A 64 -3.79 9.93 -3.18
C ASN A 64 -5.16 10.19 -2.54
N HIS A 65 -5.24 10.16 -1.22
CA HIS A 65 -6.51 10.32 -0.52
C HIS A 65 -7.15 11.72 -0.70
N GLU A 66 -6.36 12.75 -1.01
CA GLU A 66 -6.83 14.13 -1.19
C GLU A 66 -7.66 14.28 -2.46
N VAL A 67 -7.27 13.60 -3.56
CA VAL A 67 -8.04 13.54 -4.81
C VAL A 67 -9.46 13.03 -4.57
N TYR A 68 -9.62 12.10 -3.63
CA TYR A 68 -10.92 11.53 -3.27
C TYR A 68 -11.64 12.31 -2.17
N ARG A 69 -11.03 13.37 -1.62
CA ARG A 69 -11.53 14.13 -0.44
C ARG A 69 -11.88 13.22 0.74
N LYS A 70 -11.05 12.20 0.97
CA LYS A 70 -11.20 11.22 2.06
C LYS A 70 -10.00 11.28 3.01
N LYS A 71 -10.16 10.67 4.18
CA LYS A 71 -9.05 10.44 5.12
C LYS A 71 -8.13 9.36 4.56
N ALA A 72 -6.83 9.47 4.85
CA ALA A 72 -5.81 8.47 4.52
C ALA A 72 -6.20 7.04 4.97
N THR A 73 -6.90 6.90 6.10
CA THR A 73 -7.34 5.60 6.64
C THR A 73 -8.63 5.07 6.02
N HIS A 74 -9.31 5.82 5.16
CA HIS A 74 -10.66 5.48 4.70
C HIS A 74 -10.65 4.47 3.54
N PRO A 75 -11.21 3.26 3.70
CA PRO A 75 -11.05 2.19 2.71
C PRO A 75 -11.54 2.49 1.30
N GLN A 76 -12.61 3.28 1.21
CA GLN A 76 -13.20 3.63 -0.07
C GLN A 76 -12.21 4.30 -1.05
N TRP A 77 -11.25 5.10 -0.57
CA TRP A 77 -10.37 5.83 -1.49
C TRP A 77 -9.34 4.89 -2.13
N TYR A 78 -8.63 4.08 -1.34
CA TYR A 78 -7.62 3.18 -1.87
C TYR A 78 -8.23 2.00 -2.63
N LYS A 79 -9.43 1.54 -2.24
CA LYS A 79 -10.19 0.54 -3.02
C LYS A 79 -10.60 1.09 -4.40
N SER A 80 -10.99 2.37 -4.46
CA SER A 80 -11.34 3.03 -5.72
C SER A 80 -10.11 3.24 -6.61
N ALA A 81 -9.00 3.74 -6.04
CA ALA A 81 -7.73 3.93 -6.76
C ALA A 81 -7.17 2.61 -7.28
N PHE A 82 -7.10 1.58 -6.42
CA PHE A 82 -6.64 0.24 -6.81
C PHE A 82 -7.53 -0.36 -7.90
N GLY A 83 -8.85 -0.24 -7.76
CA GLY A 83 -9.80 -0.70 -8.77
C GLY A 83 -9.68 0.03 -10.11
N LYS A 84 -9.40 1.34 -10.10
CA LYS A 84 -9.13 2.15 -11.30
C LYS A 84 -7.87 1.64 -12.01
N PHE A 85 -6.77 1.47 -11.28
CA PHE A 85 -5.52 0.95 -11.84
C PHE A 85 -5.71 -0.46 -12.39
N LYS A 86 -6.27 -1.39 -11.61
CA LYS A 86 -6.50 -2.78 -12.04
C LYS A 86 -7.35 -2.92 -13.31
N ARG A 87 -8.26 -1.98 -13.57
CA ARG A 87 -9.08 -1.95 -14.79
C ARG A 87 -8.34 -1.33 -15.98
N ALA A 88 -7.39 -0.44 -15.71
CA ALA A 88 -6.65 0.27 -16.73
C ALA A 88 -5.56 -0.60 -17.37
N GLN A 89 -4.86 -1.41 -16.56
CA GLN A 89 -3.84 -2.34 -17.02
C GLN A 89 -3.74 -3.54 -16.08
N LYS A 90 -3.31 -4.69 -16.59
CA LYS A 90 -3.01 -5.89 -15.79
C LYS A 90 -1.51 -6.03 -15.56
N ASP A 91 -1.14 -6.89 -14.62
CA ASP A 91 0.25 -7.23 -14.31
C ASP A 91 1.04 -5.98 -13.88
N MET A 92 0.43 -5.20 -12.99
CA MET A 92 1.07 -4.05 -12.38
C MET A 92 1.64 -4.37 -11.01
N LEU A 93 2.71 -3.65 -10.69
CA LEU A 93 3.27 -3.57 -9.35
C LEU A 93 2.71 -2.34 -8.64
N TYR A 94 2.45 -2.48 -7.36
CA TYR A 94 1.85 -1.43 -6.55
C TYR A 94 2.74 -1.08 -5.39
N ARG A 95 2.75 0.21 -5.08
CA ARG A 95 3.41 0.79 -3.93
C ARG A 95 2.45 1.75 -3.24
N ALA A 96 2.59 1.84 -1.92
CA ALA A 96 1.85 2.81 -1.14
C ALA A 96 2.71 3.39 -0.02
N ASP A 97 2.44 4.65 0.31
CA ASP A 97 3.04 5.31 1.46
C ASP A 97 2.14 5.10 2.68
N PHE A 98 2.59 4.25 3.60
CA PHE A 98 1.86 3.91 4.82
C PHE A 98 2.26 4.83 5.97
N LYS A 99 1.29 5.09 6.85
CA LYS A 99 1.50 5.77 8.13
C LYS A 99 0.79 4.98 9.23
N VAL A 100 1.59 4.44 10.14
CA VAL A 100 1.10 3.74 11.31
C VAL A 100 1.02 4.73 12.46
N SER A 101 -0.14 4.82 13.12
CA SER A 101 -0.31 5.73 14.25
C SER A 101 0.47 5.23 15.48
N GLN A 102 1.01 6.14 16.29
CA GLN A 102 1.73 5.77 17.51
C GLN A 102 0.89 4.87 18.43
N LYS A 103 -0.42 5.15 18.54
CA LYS A 103 -1.37 4.32 19.30
C LYS A 103 -1.44 2.86 18.86
N LEU A 104 -1.16 2.56 17.58
CA LEU A 104 -1.10 1.18 17.09
C LEU A 104 0.23 0.52 17.44
N LEU A 105 1.32 1.30 17.42
CA LEU A 105 2.65 0.82 17.81
C LEU A 105 2.71 0.53 19.32
N ASP A 106 2.03 1.33 20.14
CA ASP A 106 2.02 1.20 21.61
C ASP A 106 1.01 0.14 22.11
N ARG A 107 0.10 -0.33 21.25
CA ARG A 107 -0.93 -1.34 21.60
C ARG A 107 -0.42 -2.78 21.59
N GLN A 108 0.85 -2.97 21.31
CA GLN A 108 1.52 -4.28 21.23
C GLN A 108 2.41 -4.56 22.46
N ASP A 109 2.34 -3.71 23.50
CA ASP A 109 2.92 -3.94 24.84
C ASP A 109 1.90 -4.59 25.79
#